data_AF-A0A1I4VXD7-F1
#
_entry.id   AF-A0A1I4VXD7-F1
#
_cell.length_a   1.000
_cell.length_b   1.000
_cell.length_c   1.000
_cell.angle_alpha   90.00
_cell.angle_beta   90.00
_cell.angle_gamma   90.00
#
_symmetry.space_group_name_H-M   'P 1'
#
loop_
_entity.id
_entity.type
_entity.pdbx_description
1 polymer ?
#
loop_
_entity_poly.entity_id
_entity_poly.type
_entity_poly.pdbx_seq_one_letter_code
_entity_poly.pdbx_strand_id
1 'polypeptide(L)'
;MKVSEDKKSVNLSINGILSAHELTTLIAELAVVRANMRPEVPKKPPLKSDEGMSVQDDPRLVIIKLKDDRIRFGFRNAGLGWLVFNFPSKKACSIRDYLIANTQPSASDLFINDKRDKNTLQ
;
A
#
# COMPACT_ATOMS: atom_id res chain seq x y z
N MET A 1 12.24 -23.67 3.54
CA MET A 1 11.25 -22.91 4.34
C MET A 1 10.25 -23.88 4.95
N LYS A 2 9.81 -23.69 6.20
CA LYS A 2 8.78 -24.53 6.86
C LYS A 2 7.81 -23.64 7.64
N VAL A 3 6.52 -23.72 7.35
CA VAL A 3 5.47 -23.03 8.10
C VAL A 3 5.18 -23.82 9.39
N SER A 4 4.95 -23.15 10.52
CA SER A 4 4.47 -23.81 11.74
C SER A 4 3.07 -24.39 11.54
N GLU A 5 2.74 -25.42 12.31
CA GLU A 5 1.44 -26.10 12.21
C GLU A 5 0.25 -25.17 12.49
N ASP A 6 0.42 -24.19 13.41
CA ASP A 6 -0.59 -23.16 13.69
C ASP A 6 -0.69 -22.08 12.60
N LYS A 7 0.17 -22.15 11.58
CA LYS A 7 0.32 -21.21 10.47
C LYS A 7 0.53 -19.76 10.94
N LYS A 8 1.00 -19.54 12.18
CA LYS A 8 1.31 -18.21 12.70
C LYS A 8 2.78 -17.82 12.49
N SER A 9 3.62 -18.77 12.10
CA SER A 9 5.05 -18.54 11.88
C SER A 9 5.60 -19.34 10.69
N VAL A 10 6.72 -18.87 10.12
CA VAL A 10 7.52 -19.58 9.14
C VAL A 10 8.97 -19.58 9.59
N ASN A 11 9.66 -20.70 9.43
CA ASN A 11 11.11 -20.81 9.55
C ASN A 11 11.74 -20.83 8.15
N LEU A 12 12.64 -19.88 7.91
CA LEU A 12 13.34 -19.70 6.65
C LEU A 12 14.84 -19.53 6.95
N SER A 13 15.68 -20.25 6.21
CA SER A 13 17.12 -20.03 6.18
C SER A 13 17.56 -19.95 4.72
N ILE A 14 18.31 -18.90 4.39
CA ILE A 14 18.81 -18.62 3.04
C ILE A 14 20.33 -18.69 3.13
N ASN A 15 20.92 -19.76 2.59
CA ASN A 15 22.37 -19.94 2.55
C ASN A 15 22.83 -19.92 1.09
N GLY A 16 23.24 -18.74 0.62
CA GLY A 16 23.72 -18.53 -0.76
C GLY A 16 23.72 -17.05 -1.16
N ILE A 17 24.35 -16.74 -2.28
CA ILE A 17 24.30 -15.43 -2.93
C ILE A 17 23.23 -15.49 -4.03
N LEU A 18 22.28 -14.57 -4.01
CA LEU A 18 21.19 -14.48 -4.97
C LEU A 18 21.44 -13.32 -5.93
N SER A 19 21.23 -13.55 -7.22
CA SER A 19 21.07 -12.48 -8.21
C SER A 19 19.79 -11.67 -7.94
N ALA A 20 19.66 -10.50 -8.57
CA ALA A 20 18.42 -9.70 -8.48
C ALA A 20 17.19 -10.52 -8.90
N HIS A 21 17.34 -11.38 -9.90
CA HIS A 21 16.30 -12.29 -10.37
C HIS A 21 15.88 -13.30 -9.30
N GLU A 22 16.85 -13.85 -8.58
CA GLU A 22 16.59 -14.84 -7.53
C GLU A 22 16.08 -14.19 -6.24
N LEU A 23 16.53 -12.97 -5.92
CA LEU A 23 15.97 -12.18 -4.83
C LEU A 23 14.49 -11.80 -5.11
N THR A 24 14.13 -11.52 -6.37
CA THR A 24 12.73 -11.32 -6.77
C THR A 24 11.90 -12.61 -6.66
N THR A 25 12.45 -13.76 -7.06
CA THR A 25 11.81 -15.08 -6.87
C THR A 25 11.55 -15.37 -5.39
N LEU A 26 12.48 -15.02 -4.50
CA LEU A 26 12.33 -15.17 -3.06
C LEU A 26 11.27 -14.23 -2.45
N ILE A 27 11.25 -12.95 -2.85
CA ILE A 27 10.23 -11.99 -2.38
C ILE A 27 8.82 -12.44 -2.78
N ALA A 28 8.67 -13.07 -3.96
CA ALA A 28 7.40 -13.63 -4.44
C ALA A 28 6.96 -14.86 -3.62
N GLU A 29 7.87 -15.76 -3.29
CA GLU A 29 7.57 -16.94 -2.48
C GLU A 29 7.24 -16.57 -1.01
N LEU A 30 7.92 -15.56 -0.46
CA LEU A 30 7.62 -14.99 0.86
C LEU A 30 6.24 -14.33 0.93
N ALA A 31 5.79 -13.71 -0.16
CA ALA A 31 4.42 -13.19 -0.26
C ALA A 31 3.36 -14.31 -0.24
N VAL A 32 3.60 -15.44 -0.94
CA VAL A 32 2.73 -16.67 -0.95
C VAL A 32 2.60 -17.27 0.45
N VAL A 33 3.67 -17.20 1.22
CA VAL A 33 3.68 -17.63 2.63
C VAL A 33 2.90 -16.67 3.50
N ARG A 34 3.21 -15.36 3.39
CA ARG A 34 2.57 -14.32 4.21
C ARG A 34 1.05 -14.30 4.06
N ALA A 35 0.53 -14.65 2.88
CA ALA A 35 -0.89 -14.76 2.58
C ALA A 35 -1.60 -15.95 3.26
N ASN A 36 -0.88 -17.06 3.50
CA ASN A 36 -1.40 -18.27 4.14
C ASN A 36 -1.21 -18.30 5.67
N MET A 37 -0.56 -17.26 6.22
CA MET A 37 -0.36 -17.11 7.64
C MET A 37 -1.59 -16.53 8.34
N ARG A 38 -1.77 -16.91 9.62
CA ARG A 38 -2.76 -16.29 10.51
C ARG A 38 -2.08 -15.22 11.38
N PRO A 39 -2.76 -14.09 11.68
CA PRO A 39 -4.10 -13.72 11.22
C PRO A 39 -4.13 -13.34 9.72
N GLU A 40 -5.32 -13.48 9.14
CA GLU A 40 -5.60 -13.27 7.71
C GLU A 40 -5.05 -11.93 7.19
N VAL A 41 -4.52 -11.92 5.97
CA VAL A 41 -4.13 -10.67 5.28
C VAL A 41 -5.39 -9.85 5.00
N PRO A 42 -5.54 -8.62 5.54
CA PRO A 42 -6.85 -7.98 5.54
C PRO A 42 -7.40 -7.66 4.13
N LYS A 43 -8.66 -8.10 3.92
CA LYS A 43 -9.52 -8.12 2.73
C LYS A 43 -9.89 -6.73 2.17
N LYS A 44 -9.21 -6.26 1.12
CA LYS A 44 -9.79 -5.44 0.04
C LYS A 44 -8.69 -5.19 -1.02
N PRO A 45 -8.55 -6.09 -2.01
CA PRO A 45 -8.02 -5.76 -3.34
C PRO A 45 -9.04 -6.11 -4.43
N PRO A 46 -8.88 -5.54 -5.63
CA PRO A 46 -8.47 -6.46 -6.70
C PRO A 46 -7.33 -5.88 -7.51
N LEU A 47 -6.24 -6.64 -7.62
CA LEU A 47 -5.07 -6.28 -8.39
C LEU A 47 -5.30 -6.49 -9.91
N LYS A 48 -5.64 -5.45 -10.68
CA LYS A 48 -5.42 -5.42 -12.14
C LYS A 48 -3.90 -5.28 -12.39
N SER A 49 -3.35 -5.87 -13.44
CA SER A 49 -1.97 -5.59 -13.84
C SER A 49 -1.97 -4.88 -15.18
N ASP A 50 -1.38 -3.70 -15.24
CA ASP A 50 -1.22 -2.93 -16.48
C ASP A 50 0.28 -2.64 -16.65
N GLU A 51 0.87 -3.07 -17.77
CA GLU A 51 2.29 -2.84 -18.10
C GLU A 51 3.32 -3.17 -16.99
N GLY A 52 3.10 -4.24 -16.20
CA GLY A 52 3.99 -4.65 -15.10
C GLY A 52 3.74 -3.93 -13.76
N MET A 53 2.65 -3.17 -13.66
CA MET A 53 2.23 -2.50 -12.43
C MET A 53 1.11 -3.27 -11.73
N SER A 54 1.04 -3.12 -10.41
CA SER A 54 0.01 -3.73 -9.57
C SER A 54 -1.08 -2.68 -9.29
N VAL A 55 -2.19 -2.73 -10.04
CA VAL A 55 -3.32 -1.76 -10.06
C VAL A 55 -4.43 -2.22 -9.15
N GLN A 56 -5.00 -1.38 -8.28
CA GLN A 56 -6.15 -1.76 -7.47
C GLN A 56 -7.28 -0.74 -7.63
N ASP A 57 -8.50 -1.21 -7.89
CA ASP A 57 -9.72 -0.38 -7.89
C ASP A 57 -10.11 -0.06 -6.44
N ASP A 58 -10.52 1.19 -6.19
CA ASP A 58 -10.85 1.70 -4.85
C ASP A 58 -9.81 1.31 -3.76
N PRO A 59 -8.51 1.62 -3.97
CA PRO A 59 -7.50 1.32 -2.98
C PRO A 59 -7.70 2.23 -1.78
N ARG A 60 -7.47 1.70 -0.57
CA ARG A 60 -7.42 2.57 0.59
C ARG A 60 -6.24 3.52 0.42
N LEU A 61 -6.56 4.78 0.21
CA LEU A 61 -5.62 5.86 -0.01
C LEU A 61 -5.37 6.61 1.30
N VAL A 62 -4.11 6.97 1.52
CA VAL A 62 -3.67 7.85 2.61
C VAL A 62 -2.72 8.88 2.02
N ILE A 63 -3.08 10.16 2.08
CA ILE A 63 -2.22 11.26 1.65
C ILE A 63 -1.86 12.11 2.87
N ILE A 64 -0.57 12.38 3.05
CA ILE A 64 -0.07 13.15 4.20
C ILE A 64 1.02 14.12 3.73
N LYS A 65 0.91 15.40 4.12
CA LYS A 65 2.02 16.35 4.03
C LYS A 65 3.03 16.06 5.13
N LEU A 66 4.27 15.81 4.73
CA LEU A 66 5.39 15.61 5.63
C LEU A 66 6.02 16.97 6.00
N LYS A 67 6.71 17.03 7.14
CA LYS A 67 7.34 18.26 7.66
C LYS A 67 8.47 18.79 6.76
N ASP A 68 9.02 17.93 5.91
CA ASP A 68 10.16 18.18 5.03
C ASP A 68 9.74 18.53 3.59
N ASP A 69 8.54 19.11 3.44
CA ASP A 69 8.00 19.55 2.16
C ASP A 69 7.86 18.41 1.11
N ARG A 70 7.61 17.20 1.60
CA ARG A 70 7.20 16.04 0.77
C ARG A 70 5.76 15.67 1.03
N ILE A 71 5.14 15.04 0.05
CA ILE A 71 3.81 14.44 0.15
C ILE A 71 3.95 12.93 0.09
N ARG A 72 3.42 12.24 1.10
CA ARG A 72 3.33 10.77 1.14
C ARG A 72 2.02 10.33 0.51
N PHE A 73 2.11 9.37 -0.40
CA PHE A 73 1.00 8.64 -0.97
C PHE A 73 1.12 7.19 -0.56
N GLY A 74 0.20 6.74 0.29
CA GLY A 74 0.06 5.34 0.67
C GLY A 74 -1.15 4.74 0.00
N PHE A 75 -0.96 3.62 -0.68
CA PHE A 75 -2.02 2.79 -1.23
C PHE A 75 -1.95 1.44 -0.51
N ARG A 76 -3.02 1.06 0.18
CA ARG A 76 -3.09 -0.31 0.73
C ARG A 76 -3.50 -1.24 -0.39
N ASN A 77 -2.50 -1.84 -1.00
CA ASN A 77 -2.67 -3.01 -1.82
C ASN A 77 -3.01 -4.20 -0.91
N ALA A 78 -4.07 -4.95 -1.19
CA ALA A 78 -4.38 -6.08 -0.30
C ALA A 78 -3.69 -7.41 -0.66
N GLY A 79 -2.86 -7.43 -1.72
CA GLY A 79 -1.92 -8.52 -1.96
C GLY A 79 -0.56 -8.27 -1.32
N LEU A 80 0.00 -7.06 -1.49
CA LEU A 80 1.35 -6.68 -1.06
C LEU A 80 1.37 -5.88 0.25
N GLY A 81 0.19 -5.50 0.77
CA GLY A 81 0.09 -4.57 1.88
C GLY A 81 0.26 -3.11 1.42
N TRP A 82 0.90 -2.28 2.23
CA TRP A 82 1.06 -0.87 1.88
C TRP A 82 2.15 -0.66 0.84
N LEU A 83 1.76 -0.10 -0.31
CA LEU A 83 2.66 0.51 -1.28
C LEU A 83 2.74 2.01 -0.95
N VAL A 84 3.93 2.49 -0.59
CA VAL A 84 4.10 3.87 -0.08
C VAL A 84 5.16 4.60 -0.86
N PHE A 85 4.79 5.76 -1.39
CA PHE A 85 5.66 6.62 -2.19
C PHE A 85 5.73 8.02 -1.55
N ASN A 86 6.91 8.65 -1.56
CA ASN A 86 7.09 10.02 -1.05
C ASN A 86 7.59 10.91 -2.19
N PHE A 87 6.84 11.96 -2.53
CA PHE A 87 7.17 12.88 -3.62
C PHE A 87 7.57 14.25 -3.06
N PRO A 88 8.57 14.95 -3.64
CA PRO A 88 8.78 16.37 -3.38
C PRO A 88 7.53 17.20 -3.72
N SER A 89 7.23 18.24 -2.96
CA SER A 89 6.07 19.13 -3.20
C SER A 89 5.97 19.59 -4.66
N LYS A 90 7.10 19.91 -5.31
CA LYS A 90 7.13 20.30 -6.73
C LYS A 90 6.62 19.22 -7.68
N LYS A 91 6.91 17.93 -7.45
CA LYS A 91 6.38 16.82 -8.25
C LYS A 91 4.91 16.52 -7.93
N ALA A 92 4.53 16.70 -6.66
CA ALA A 92 3.14 16.58 -6.24
C ALA A 92 2.25 17.66 -6.89
N CYS A 93 2.77 18.85 -7.19
CA CYS A 93 2.06 19.87 -7.97
C CYS A 93 1.66 19.35 -9.36
N SER A 94 2.55 18.62 -10.05
CA SER A 94 2.19 18.03 -11.35
C SER A 94 1.05 17.01 -11.24
N ILE A 95 1.04 16.19 -10.17
CA ILE A 95 -0.07 15.26 -9.89
C ILE A 95 -1.36 16.04 -9.61
N ARG A 96 -1.29 17.09 -8.78
CA ARG A 96 -2.42 17.98 -8.47
C ARG A 96 -3.01 18.59 -9.74
N ASP A 97 -2.17 19.19 -10.57
CA ASP A 97 -2.61 19.94 -11.76
C ASP A 97 -3.27 18.99 -12.77
N TYR A 98 -2.74 17.78 -12.94
CA TYR A 98 -3.37 16.74 -13.75
C TYR A 98 -4.72 16.29 -13.20
N LEU A 99 -4.82 16.05 -11.89
CA LEU A 99 -6.08 15.65 -11.26
C LEU A 99 -7.13 16.76 -11.37
N ILE A 100 -6.77 18.03 -11.15
CA ILE A 100 -7.68 19.18 -11.32
C ILE A 100 -8.20 19.24 -12.77
N ALA A 101 -7.34 19.04 -13.76
CA ALA A 101 -7.73 19.08 -15.17
C ALA A 101 -8.67 17.92 -15.58
N ASN A 102 -8.70 16.82 -14.82
CA ASN A 102 -9.39 15.59 -15.20
C ASN A 102 -10.46 15.12 -14.19
N THR A 103 -10.80 15.93 -13.18
CA THR A 103 -11.84 15.61 -12.19
C THR A 103 -12.82 16.76 -12.03
N GLN A 104 -14.05 16.47 -11.58
CA GLN A 104 -15.05 17.50 -11.33
C GLN A 104 -14.77 18.22 -10.00
N PRO A 105 -14.74 19.57 -9.95
CA PRO A 105 -14.35 20.34 -8.76
C PRO A 105 -15.16 20.11 -7.48
N SER A 106 -16.37 19.53 -7.58
CA SER A 106 -17.33 19.43 -6.47
C SER A 106 -17.59 18.00 -5.96
N ALA A 107 -16.80 17.00 -6.39
CA ALA A 107 -17.03 15.58 -6.06
C ALA A 107 -16.11 15.05 -4.93
N SER A 108 -15.46 15.92 -4.15
CA SER A 108 -14.46 15.49 -3.16
C SER A 108 -15.04 15.33 -1.75
N ASP A 109 -15.08 14.09 -1.27
CA ASP A 109 -15.46 13.77 0.12
C ASP A 109 -14.32 13.95 1.12
N LEU A 110 -13.10 14.26 0.65
CA LEU A 110 -11.88 14.40 1.48
C LEU A 110 -11.96 15.51 2.53
N PHE A 111 -12.91 16.44 2.38
CA PHE A 111 -13.10 17.58 3.29
C PHE A 111 -14.51 17.63 3.90
N ILE A 112 -15.30 16.55 3.83
CA ILE A 112 -16.57 16.50 4.57
C ILE A 112 -16.25 16.42 6.06
N ASN A 113 -16.42 17.56 6.72
CA ASN A 113 -16.19 17.81 8.13
C ASN A 113 -16.47 16.62 9.06
N ASP A 114 -15.41 16.15 9.73
CA ASP A 114 -15.42 15.39 10.98
C ASP A 114 -16.01 16.24 12.14
N LYS A 115 -17.25 16.73 11.98
CA LYS A 115 -18.01 17.42 13.03
C LYS A 115 -18.93 16.47 13.81
N ARG A 116 -18.75 15.15 13.68
CA ARG A 116 -19.42 14.14 14.50
C ARG A 116 -18.40 13.17 15.07
N ASP A 117 -17.59 13.66 16.00
CA ASP A 117 -17.22 12.91 17.21
C ASP A 117 -16.49 13.87 18.16
N LYS A 118 -17.26 14.82 18.71
CA LYS A 118 -16.97 15.34 20.04
C LYS A 118 -17.52 14.34 21.05
N ASN A 119 -16.80 13.26 21.30
CA ASN A 119 -16.87 12.61 22.59
C ASN A 119 -15.46 12.53 23.17
N THR A 120 -15.33 13.38 24.18
CA THR A 120 -14.19 13.66 25.03
C THR A 120 -13.60 12.38 25.61
N LEU A 121 -12.26 12.34 25.64
CA LEU A 121 -11.46 11.47 26.49
C LEU A 121 -12.01 11.42 27.93
N GLN A 122 -12.29 10.21 28.42
CA GLN A 122 -11.82 9.69 29.70
C GLN A 122 -11.51 8.21 29.55
#